data_AF-A0A7Y5ZX66-F1
#
_entry.id   AF-A0A7Y5ZX66-F1
#
_cell.length_a   1.000
_cell.length_b   1.000
_cell.length_c   1.000
_cell.angle_alpha   90.00
_cell.angle_beta   90.00
_cell.angle_gamma   90.00
#
_symmetry.space_group_name_H-M   'P 1'
#
loop_
_entity.id
_entity.type
_entity.pdbx_description
1 polymer ?
#
loop_
_entity_poly.entity_id
_entity_poly.type
_entity_poly.pdbx_seq_one_letter_code
_entity_poly.pdbx_strand_id
1 'polypeptide(L)'
;VGRTKRLFTTAQRRAAIVRDGQCTWNGCDQHASRCEVHHIRWWDRDKGGTSIGNAALLCKHHHTEVHRLNLSITRLEKPPGWTRRQHAKAELRQTASGGSASAMGIDVPVAGRTPLRYVFRNHRGQTINAPDGHKPDR
;
A
#
# COMPACT_ATOMS: atom_id res chain seq x y z
N VAL A 1 -1.37 18.04 -4.91
CA VAL A 1 -1.10 16.92 -5.85
C VAL A 1 -2.26 16.83 -6.84
N GLY A 2 -2.02 17.11 -8.12
CA GLY A 2 -3.01 17.19 -9.20
C GLY A 2 -2.61 16.35 -10.42
N ARG A 3 -3.57 16.07 -11.32
CA ARG A 3 -3.50 15.12 -12.46
C ARG A 3 -2.53 15.49 -13.61
N THR A 4 -1.40 16.14 -13.35
CA THR A 4 -0.42 16.49 -14.41
C THR A 4 0.64 15.42 -14.67
N LYS A 5 0.83 14.45 -13.77
CA LYS A 5 1.83 13.38 -13.94
C LYS A 5 1.24 12.02 -13.57
N ARG A 6 1.19 11.12 -14.57
CA ARG A 6 0.75 9.72 -14.37
C ARG A 6 1.74 8.94 -13.50
N LEU A 7 3.04 9.17 -13.67
CA LEU A 7 4.09 8.44 -12.96
C LEU A 7 4.33 9.02 -11.57
N PHE A 8 4.51 8.13 -10.58
CA PHE A 8 4.97 8.50 -9.25
C PHE A 8 6.39 9.07 -9.32
N THR A 9 6.65 10.13 -8.54
CA THR A 9 8.02 10.65 -8.40
C THR A 9 8.90 9.65 -7.64
N THR A 10 10.22 9.78 -7.76
CA THR A 10 11.18 8.94 -7.00
C THR A 10 10.92 9.00 -5.49
N ALA A 11 10.65 10.19 -4.95
CA ALA A 11 10.30 10.36 -3.54
C ALA A 11 9.01 9.63 -3.18
N GLN A 12 7.99 9.70 -4.05
CA GLN A 12 6.73 9.00 -3.83
C GLN A 12 6.91 7.47 -3.89
N ARG A 13 7.71 6.97 -4.83
CA ARG A 13 8.03 5.54 -4.92
C ARG A 13 8.75 5.06 -3.66
N ARG A 14 9.76 5.79 -3.18
CA ARG A 14 10.48 5.46 -1.95
C ARG A 14 9.56 5.44 -0.73
N ALA A 15 8.68 6.42 -0.57
CA ALA A 15 7.72 6.44 0.52
C ALA A 15 6.71 5.28 0.44
N ALA A 16 6.27 4.87 -0.75
CA ALA A 16 5.46 3.67 -0.93
C ALA A 16 6.22 2.39 -0.54
N ILE A 17 7.51 2.27 -0.90
CA ILE A 17 8.38 1.15 -0.51
C ILE A 17 8.53 1.06 1.01
N VAL A 18 8.84 2.18 1.68
CA VAL A 18 8.98 2.21 3.14
C VAL A 18 7.66 1.89 3.84
N ARG A 19 6.53 2.30 3.26
CA ARG A 19 5.19 2.07 3.84
C ARG A 19 4.72 0.62 3.67
N ASP A 20 4.83 0.07 2.46
CA ASP A 20 4.25 -1.23 2.13
C ASP A 20 5.24 -2.39 2.34
N GLY A 21 6.54 -2.15 2.22
CA GLY A 21 7.64 -3.12 2.46
C GLY A 21 7.76 -4.25 1.43
N GLN A 22 6.65 -4.71 0.89
CA GLN A 22 6.53 -5.79 -0.07
C GLN A 22 5.24 -5.64 -0.90
N CYS A 23 4.93 -6.62 -1.73
CA CYS A 23 3.64 -6.68 -2.42
C CYS A 23 2.48 -6.62 -1.42
N THR A 24 1.50 -5.76 -1.69
CA THR A 24 0.32 -5.54 -0.82
C THR A 24 -0.76 -6.61 -0.94
N TRP A 25 -0.58 -7.58 -1.84
CA TRP A 25 -1.47 -8.72 -1.98
C TRP A 25 -1.32 -9.67 -0.77
N ASN A 26 -2.44 -10.12 -0.22
CA ASN A 26 -2.43 -10.97 0.99
C ASN A 26 -1.75 -12.31 0.65
N GLY A 27 -0.75 -12.70 1.46
CA GLY A 27 0.01 -13.93 1.26
C GLY A 27 1.16 -13.84 0.24
N CYS A 28 1.40 -12.67 -0.35
CA CYS A 28 2.56 -12.45 -1.22
C CYS A 28 3.75 -11.91 -0.42
N ASP A 29 4.90 -12.57 -0.56
CA ASP A 29 6.19 -12.24 0.08
C ASP A 29 7.17 -11.56 -0.90
N GLN A 30 6.69 -11.16 -2.08
CA GLN A 30 7.55 -10.56 -3.08
C GLN A 30 8.10 -9.20 -2.60
N HIS A 31 9.41 -9.14 -2.42
CA HIS A 31 10.13 -7.95 -1.97
C HIS A 31 9.82 -6.70 -2.82
N ALA A 32 9.79 -5.53 -2.18
CA ALA A 32 9.45 -4.25 -2.81
C ALA A 32 10.35 -3.87 -4.00
N SER A 33 11.60 -4.37 -4.05
CA SER A 33 12.50 -4.14 -5.20
C SER A 33 11.97 -4.72 -6.52
N ARG A 34 11.11 -5.75 -6.45
CA ARG A 34 10.42 -6.38 -7.59
C ARG A 34 8.96 -5.94 -7.72
N CYS A 35 8.59 -4.85 -7.03
CA CYS A 35 7.25 -4.29 -7.07
C CYS A 35 7.20 -2.96 -7.84
N GLU A 36 6.04 -2.74 -8.45
CA GLU A 36 5.63 -1.52 -9.12
C GLU A 36 4.59 -0.79 -8.26
N VAL A 37 4.51 0.53 -8.42
CA VAL A 37 3.52 1.33 -7.71
C VAL A 37 2.26 1.43 -8.56
N HIS A 38 1.16 0.92 -8.04
CA HIS A 38 -0.16 0.97 -8.66
C HIS A 38 -1.03 2.05 -7.99
N HIS A 39 -1.95 2.65 -8.75
CA HIS A 39 -2.92 3.59 -8.21
C HIS A 39 -4.15 2.86 -7.65
N ILE A 40 -4.47 3.03 -6.36
CA ILE A 40 -5.64 2.44 -5.69
C ILE A 40 -6.93 2.82 -6.44
N ARG A 41 -7.16 4.12 -6.59
CA ARG A 41 -8.05 4.71 -7.59
C ARG A 41 -7.28 4.85 -8.87
N TRP A 42 -7.65 4.06 -9.87
CA TRP A 42 -6.92 3.97 -11.13
C TRP A 42 -6.81 5.33 -11.80
N TRP A 43 -5.65 5.58 -12.41
CA TRP A 43 -5.40 6.83 -13.13
C TRP A 43 -6.38 7.04 -14.30
N ASP A 44 -6.57 6.01 -15.12
CA ASP A 44 -7.40 6.07 -16.33
C ASP A 44 -8.88 5.79 -16.06
N ARG A 45 -9.19 4.72 -15.30
CA ARG A 45 -10.55 4.28 -14.98
C ARG A 45 -11.26 5.23 -14.00
N ASP A 46 -10.65 5.55 -12.86
CA ASP A 46 -11.31 6.28 -11.76
C ASP A 46 -10.94 7.76 -11.69
N LYS A 47 -10.14 8.20 -12.66
CA LYS A 47 -9.49 9.51 -12.68
C LYS A 47 -8.69 9.84 -11.40
N GLY A 48 -8.13 8.82 -10.74
CA GLY A 48 -7.33 8.99 -9.53
C GLY A 48 -6.06 9.81 -9.74
N GLY A 49 -5.64 10.56 -8.72
CA GLY A 49 -4.42 11.38 -8.75
C GLY A 49 -3.18 10.62 -8.26
N THR A 50 -1.99 11.12 -8.62
CA THR A 50 -0.70 10.53 -8.23
C THR A 50 -0.24 11.03 -6.87
N SER A 51 -0.72 10.42 -5.80
CA SER A 51 -0.36 10.72 -4.41
C SER A 51 0.07 9.47 -3.66
N ILE A 52 0.84 9.62 -2.57
CA ILE A 52 1.14 8.49 -1.68
C ILE A 52 -0.13 7.85 -1.14
N GLY A 53 -1.13 8.65 -0.79
CA GLY A 53 -2.42 8.16 -0.34
C GLY A 53 -3.07 7.21 -1.34
N ASN A 54 -2.85 7.42 -2.64
CA ASN A 54 -3.38 6.62 -3.73
C ASN A 54 -2.40 5.56 -4.26
N ALA A 55 -1.23 5.37 -3.66
CA ALA A 55 -0.25 4.36 -4.08
C ALA A 55 -0.50 3.01 -3.40
N ALA A 56 -0.20 1.90 -4.06
CA ALA A 56 -0.06 0.55 -3.50
C ALA A 56 1.06 -0.22 -4.21
N LEU A 57 1.92 -0.95 -3.48
CA LEU A 57 2.92 -1.80 -4.10
C LEU A 57 2.34 -3.14 -4.58
N LEU A 58 2.63 -3.52 -5.82
CA LEU A 58 2.26 -4.81 -6.40
C LEU A 58 3.44 -5.40 -7.17
N CYS A 59 3.66 -6.71 -7.05
CA CYS A 59 4.57 -7.40 -7.97
C CYS A 59 3.98 -7.47 -9.38
N LYS A 60 4.81 -7.76 -10.38
CA LYS A 60 4.38 -7.85 -11.79
C LYS A 60 3.14 -8.74 -11.97
N HIS A 61 3.12 -9.92 -11.35
CA HIS A 61 2.00 -10.86 -11.43
C HIS A 61 0.68 -10.24 -10.91
N HIS A 62 0.67 -9.75 -9.67
CA HIS A 62 -0.54 -9.17 -9.08
C HIS A 62 -0.91 -7.82 -9.70
N HIS A 63 0.06 -7.07 -10.24
CA HIS A 63 -0.22 -5.86 -11.00
C HIS A 63 -1.00 -6.19 -12.27
N THR A 64 -0.58 -7.23 -13.01
CA THR A 64 -1.33 -7.74 -14.16
C THR A 64 -2.70 -8.25 -13.75
N GLU A 65 -2.82 -8.99 -12.65
CA GLU A 65 -4.09 -9.56 -12.20
C GLU A 65 -5.13 -8.49 -11.83
N VAL A 66 -4.69 -7.41 -11.18
CA VAL A 66 -5.54 -6.25 -10.89
C VAL A 66 -6.10 -5.64 -12.17
N HIS A 67 -5.28 -5.47 -13.21
CA HIS A 67 -5.73 -4.97 -14.50
C HIS A 67 -6.66 -5.96 -15.21
N ARG A 68 -6.26 -7.24 -15.27
CA ARG A 68 -6.97 -8.31 -15.96
C ARG A 68 -8.37 -8.54 -15.41
N LEU A 69 -8.50 -8.55 -14.08
CA LEU A 69 -9.78 -8.77 -13.39
C LEU A 69 -10.54 -7.47 -13.09
N ASN A 70 -10.00 -6.31 -13.50
CA ASN A 70 -10.53 -4.98 -13.21
C ASN A 70 -10.85 -4.79 -11.72
N LEU A 71 -9.87 -5.09 -10.86
CA LEU A 71 -10.08 -5.06 -9.41
C LEU A 71 -10.14 -3.63 -8.87
N SER A 72 -11.02 -3.42 -7.92
CA SER A 72 -11.02 -2.27 -7.03
C SER A 72 -10.12 -2.56 -5.84
N ILE A 73 -9.38 -1.54 -5.39
CA ILE A 73 -8.45 -1.66 -4.26
C ILE A 73 -8.97 -0.77 -3.14
N THR A 74 -9.00 -1.28 -1.90
CA THR A 74 -9.30 -0.51 -0.70
C THR A 74 -8.18 -0.70 0.30
N ARG A 75 -7.57 0.40 0.76
CA ARG A 75 -6.62 0.35 1.86
C ARG A 75 -7.38 0.48 3.19
N LEU A 76 -7.17 -0.46 4.09
CA LEU A 76 -7.76 -0.45 5.43
C LEU A 76 -6.81 0.29 6.36
N GLU A 77 -7.31 1.36 6.99
CA GLU A 77 -6.53 2.16 7.94
C GLU A 77 -6.35 1.45 9.29
N LYS A 78 -7.25 0.52 9.63
CA LYS A 78 -7.25 -0.31 10.84
C LYS A 78 -7.65 -1.74 10.45
N PRO A 79 -6.72 -2.70 10.31
CA PRO A 79 -7.11 -4.08 10.01
C PRO A 79 -7.95 -4.67 11.18
N PRO A 80 -9.06 -5.36 10.90
CA PRO A 80 -9.87 -5.98 11.94
C PRO A 80 -9.07 -7.05 12.71
N GLY A 81 -9.21 -7.11 14.03
CA GLY A 81 -8.55 -8.08 14.91
C GLY A 81 -7.47 -7.53 15.87
N TRP A 82 -7.37 -6.20 16.07
CA TRP A 82 -6.43 -5.59 17.03
C TRP A 82 -7.12 -5.11 18.30
N THR A 83 -6.44 -5.27 19.45
CA THR A 83 -6.95 -4.86 20.77
C THR A 83 -6.84 -3.34 20.99
N ARG A 84 -7.71 -2.77 21.83
CA ARG A 84 -7.78 -1.32 22.14
C ARG A 84 -6.42 -0.71 22.55
N ARG A 85 -5.58 -1.47 23.28
CA ARG A 85 -4.22 -1.05 23.68
C ARG A 85 -3.28 -0.85 22.49
N GLN A 86 -3.41 -1.71 21.47
CA GLN A 86 -2.56 -1.66 20.29
C GLN A 86 -2.96 -0.49 19.37
N HIS A 87 -4.23 -0.06 19.39
CA HIS A 87 -4.68 1.18 18.74
C HIS A 87 -4.13 2.44 19.43
N ALA A 88 -4.24 2.52 20.75
CA ALA A 88 -3.80 3.70 21.51
C ALA A 88 -2.29 3.98 21.36
N LYS A 89 -1.45 2.93 21.29
CA LYS A 89 0.00 3.06 21.11
C LYS A 89 0.40 3.55 19.71
N ALA A 90 -0.43 3.32 18.69
CA ALA A 90 -0.21 3.78 17.32
C ALA A 90 -0.64 5.24 17.10
N GLU A 91 -1.70 5.70 17.77
CA GLU A 91 -2.15 7.11 17.77
C GLU A 91 -1.14 8.03 18.46
N LEU A 92 -0.63 7.64 19.64
CA LEU A 92 0.35 8.42 20.39
C LEU A 92 1.68 8.64 19.64
N ARG A 93 2.02 7.77 18.67
CA ARG A 93 3.20 7.92 17.81
C ARG A 93 2.99 8.88 16.63
N GLN A 94 1.75 9.12 16.23
CA GLN A 94 1.43 10.07 15.15
C GLN A 94 1.45 11.52 15.65
N THR A 95 0.95 11.76 16.86
CA THR A 95 0.98 13.10 17.49
C THR A 95 2.41 13.56 17.81
N ALA A 96 3.34 12.63 18.05
CA ALA A 96 4.75 12.93 18.31
C ALA A 96 5.58 13.37 17.07
N SER A 97 5.01 13.35 15.86
CA SER A 97 5.71 13.73 14.61
C SER A 97 5.57 15.21 14.22
N GLY A 98 4.96 16.04 15.07
CA GLY A 98 5.00 17.49 14.94
C GLY A 98 6.32 18.08 15.47
N GLY A 99 7.41 17.91 14.72
CA GLY A 99 8.71 18.48 15.07
C GLY A 99 9.63 18.58 13.86
N SER A 100 9.87 19.81 13.40
CA SER A 100 10.84 20.15 12.35
C SER A 100 12.27 19.87 12.80
N ALA A 101 13.08 19.17 12.00
CA ALA A 101 14.53 19.39 11.93
C ALA A 101 15.16 18.71 10.71
N SER A 102 15.89 19.50 9.92
CA SER A 102 16.96 19.09 9.01
C SER A 102 18.04 18.29 9.74
N ALA A 103 18.56 17.22 9.12
CA ALA A 103 19.99 16.89 9.07
C ALA A 103 20.22 15.54 8.37
N MET A 104 21.39 15.44 7.74
CA MET A 104 21.96 14.29 7.05
C MET A 104 22.11 13.07 7.98
N GLY A 105 21.87 11.86 7.47
CA GLY A 105 22.16 10.59 8.18
C GLY A 105 21.01 9.60 8.12
N ILE A 106 21.18 8.53 7.35
CA ILE A 106 20.17 7.50 7.11
C ILE A 106 20.13 6.56 8.32
N ASP A 107 19.35 6.91 9.33
CA ASP A 107 18.82 5.98 10.33
C ASP A 107 17.34 5.80 10.06
N VAL A 108 17.00 4.79 9.25
CA VAL A 108 15.60 4.38 9.03
C VAL A 108 15.30 3.27 10.04
N PRO A 109 14.60 3.55 11.15
CA PRO A 109 14.18 2.49 12.07
C PRO A 109 13.19 1.56 11.35
N VAL A 110 13.69 0.39 10.94
CA VAL A 110 12.92 -0.71 10.34
C VAL A 110 12.29 -1.57 11.43
N ALA A 111 11.43 -1.00 12.28
CA ALA A 111 10.67 -1.81 13.24
C ALA A 111 9.41 -1.08 13.73
N GLY A 112 8.24 -1.64 13.39
CA GLY A 112 7.01 -1.40 14.17
C GLY A 112 5.88 -0.61 13.50
N ARG A 113 5.84 -0.46 12.16
CA ARG A 113 4.61 0.00 11.50
C ARG A 113 3.76 -1.22 11.12
N THR A 114 2.59 -1.33 11.73
CA THR A 114 1.56 -2.32 11.39
C THR A 114 1.38 -2.38 9.86
N PRO A 115 1.42 -3.57 9.22
CA PRO A 115 1.23 -3.65 7.78
C PRO A 115 -0.18 -3.16 7.46
N LEU A 116 -0.27 -2.14 6.61
CA LEU A 116 -1.54 -1.71 6.04
C LEU A 116 -2.14 -2.90 5.29
N ARG A 117 -3.41 -3.21 5.56
CA ARG A 117 -4.11 -4.26 4.80
C ARG A 117 -4.78 -3.65 3.59
N TYR A 118 -4.71 -4.36 2.48
CA TYR A 118 -5.37 -4.00 1.23
C TYR A 118 -6.40 -5.07 0.89
N VAL A 119 -7.57 -4.64 0.44
CA VAL A 119 -8.65 -5.52 -0.02
C VAL A 119 -8.86 -5.27 -1.51
N PHE A 120 -8.89 -6.35 -2.27
CA PHE A 120 -9.08 -6.32 -3.72
C PHE A 120 -10.41 -6.97 -4.03
N ARG A 121 -11.30 -6.24 -4.71
CA ARG A 121 -12.65 -6.74 -5.06
C ARG A 121 -12.90 -6.66 -6.55
N ASN A 122 -13.57 -7.66 -7.10
CA ASN A 122 -14.03 -7.63 -8.49
C ASN A 122 -15.28 -6.72 -8.65
N HIS A 123 -15.78 -6.60 -9.88
CA HIS A 123 -16.97 -5.80 -10.21
C HIS A 123 -18.25 -6.28 -9.52
N ARG A 124 -18.30 -7.52 -9.01
CA ARG A 124 -19.41 -8.07 -8.23
C ARG A 124 -19.27 -7.82 -6.72
N GLY A 125 -18.23 -7.11 -6.31
CA GLY A 125 -17.93 -6.85 -4.89
C GLY A 125 -17.29 -8.02 -4.14
N GLN A 126 -16.95 -9.12 -4.82
CA GLN A 126 -16.33 -10.28 -4.18
C GLN A 126 -14.85 -10.01 -3.90
N THR A 127 -14.39 -10.30 -2.68
CA THR A 127 -12.98 -10.20 -2.28
C THR A 127 -12.16 -11.31 -2.94
N ILE A 128 -11.13 -10.93 -3.70
CA ILE A 128 -10.27 -11.87 -4.44
C ILE A 128 -9.03 -12.26 -3.63
N ASN A 129 -8.50 -11.35 -2.82
CA ASN A 129 -7.30 -11.59 -2.01
C ASN A 129 -7.66 -11.99 -0.56
N ALA A 130 -8.67 -12.84 -0.37
CA ALA A 130 -9.01 -13.33 0.98
C ALA A 130 -7.74 -13.84 1.70
N PRO A 131 -7.62 -13.66 3.02
CA PRO A 131 -6.41 -14.01 3.77
C PRO A 131 -6.00 -15.48 3.65
N ASP A 132 -6.87 -16.32 3.10
CA ASP A 132 -6.75 -17.77 2.97
C ASP A 132 -5.94 -18.21 1.73
N GLY A 133 -5.32 -17.25 1.02
CA GLY A 133 -4.03 -17.49 0.37
C GLY A 133 -4.00 -18.50 -0.78
N HIS A 134 -4.86 -18.34 -1.79
CA HIS A 134 -4.64 -19.05 -3.05
C HIS A 134 -3.39 -18.48 -3.75
N LYS A 135 -2.26 -19.17 -3.64
CA LYS A 135 -1.12 -18.96 -4.54
C LYS A 135 -1.53 -19.48 -5.92
N PRO A 136 -1.50 -18.68 -6.99
CA PRO A 136 -1.59 -19.25 -8.33
C PRO A 136 -0.32 -20.07 -8.58
N ASP A 137 -0.52 -21.31 -9.03
CA ASP A 137 0.55 -22.24 -9.36
C ASP A 137 1.54 -21.64 -10.37
N ARG A 138 2.82 -22.01 -10.19
CA ARG A 138 4.00 -21.49 -10.91
C ARG A 138 3.96 -21.72 -12.42
#